data_AF-A0A2R7KRF6-F1
#
_entry.id   AF-A0A2R7KRF6-F1
#
_cell.length_a   1.000
_cell.length_b   1.000
_cell.length_c   1.000
_cell.angle_alpha   90.00
_cell.angle_beta   90.00
_cell.angle_gamma   90.00
#
_symmetry.space_group_name_H-M   'P 1'
#
loop_
_entity.id
_entity.type
_entity.pdbx_description
1 polymer ?
#
loop_
_entity_poly.entity_id
_entity_poly.type
_entity_poly.pdbx_seq_one_letter_code
_entity_poly.pdbx_strand_id
1 'polypeptide(L)'
;MSNQLLFFLSALGAFNGFVLSIYFAVNAKKKIFANYYLSLLLLVLSIRIVKSVFFYFNPNLSNIFIQIGLSACVLIGPFLYLYLKPETENKNRNWVKHVIPYLVIITVLGVFYPYVEHQIIWRCWIVRGIYLQWFIYILLSLRYIYPIIQKIQAKEHLK
;
A
#
# COMPACT_ATOMS: atom_id res chain seq x y z
N MET A 1 -28.21 7.06 11.83
CA MET A 1 -27.64 8.18 11.06
C MET A 1 -26.12 8.27 11.14
N SER A 2 -25.49 8.23 12.32
CA SER A 2 -24.02 8.32 12.48
C SER A 2 -23.23 7.28 11.66
N ASN A 3 -23.66 6.02 11.67
CA ASN A 3 -23.00 4.92 10.95
C ASN A 3 -23.01 5.11 9.41
N GLN A 4 -24.10 5.63 8.84
CA GLN A 4 -24.19 5.88 7.40
C GLN A 4 -23.29 7.04 6.97
N LEU A 5 -23.17 8.07 7.82
CA LEU A 5 -22.29 9.22 7.57
C LEU A 5 -20.81 8.79 7.64
N LEU A 6 -20.46 7.94 8.62
CA LEU A 6 -19.13 7.37 8.76
C LEU A 6 -18.78 6.45 7.58
N PHE A 7 -19.72 5.64 7.10
CA PHE A 7 -19.57 4.87 5.86
C PHE A 7 -19.32 5.79 4.66
N PHE A 8 -20.17 6.81 4.48
CA PHE A 8 -20.08 7.72 3.35
C PHE A 8 -18.74 8.49 3.33
N LEU A 9 -18.32 9.08 4.45
CA LEU A 9 -17.05 9.80 4.53
C LEU A 9 -15.84 8.89 4.31
N SER A 10 -15.87 7.67 4.87
CA SER A 10 -14.76 6.72 4.70
C SER A 10 -14.68 6.19 3.27
N ALA A 11 -15.83 5.88 2.65
CA ALA A 11 -15.90 5.46 1.25
C ALA A 11 -15.50 6.59 0.31
N LEU A 12 -15.89 7.83 0.60
CA LEU A 12 -15.53 9.02 -0.17
C LEU A 12 -14.02 9.28 -0.11
N GLY A 13 -13.39 9.12 1.06
CA GLY A 13 -11.94 9.17 1.19
C GLY A 13 -11.23 8.09 0.35
N ALA A 14 -11.74 6.86 0.40
CA ALA A 14 -11.19 5.75 -0.40
C ALA A 14 -11.35 6.00 -1.92
N PHE A 15 -12.50 6.53 -2.33
CA PHE A 15 -12.81 6.88 -3.72
C PHE A 15 -11.91 7.99 -4.24
N ASN A 16 -11.68 9.05 -3.44
CA ASN A 16 -10.75 10.11 -3.81
C ASN A 16 -9.32 9.58 -4.02
N GLY A 17 -8.84 8.71 -3.13
CA GLY A 17 -7.53 8.05 -3.32
C GLY A 17 -7.48 7.21 -4.59
N PHE A 18 -8.59 6.55 -4.94
CA PHE A 18 -8.71 5.74 -6.15
C PHE A 18 -8.66 6.61 -7.41
N VAL A 19 -9.44 7.71 -7.46
CA VAL A 19 -9.40 8.68 -8.56
C VAL A 19 -8.01 9.27 -8.72
N LEU A 20 -7.35 9.64 -7.61
CA LEU A 20 -6.00 10.17 -7.63
C LEU A 20 -4.99 9.13 -8.15
N SER A 21 -5.16 7.85 -7.80
CA SER A 21 -4.33 6.77 -8.33
C SER A 21 -4.45 6.67 -9.86
N ILE A 22 -5.66 6.74 -10.42
CA ILE A 22 -5.91 6.71 -11.87
C ILE A 22 -5.32 7.95 -12.53
N TYR A 23 -5.52 9.13 -11.93
CA TYR A 23 -4.98 10.38 -12.42
C TYR A 23 -3.45 10.29 -12.58
N PHE A 24 -2.75 9.83 -11.54
CA PHE A 24 -1.31 9.65 -11.63
C PHE A 24 -0.91 8.53 -12.60
N ALA A 25 -1.70 7.46 -12.75
CA ALA A 25 -1.40 6.40 -13.72
C ALA A 25 -1.46 6.91 -15.17
N VAL A 26 -2.49 7.69 -15.52
CA VAL A 26 -2.69 8.21 -16.88
C VAL A 26 -1.76 9.39 -17.17
N ASN A 27 -1.57 10.27 -16.18
CA ASN A 27 -0.77 11.50 -16.34
C ASN A 27 0.73 11.29 -16.04
N ALA A 28 1.16 10.11 -15.60
CA ALA A 28 2.57 9.78 -15.34
C ALA A 28 3.48 9.82 -16.58
N LYS A 29 2.93 10.04 -17.79
CA LYS A 29 3.71 10.04 -19.05
C LYS A 29 4.69 11.21 -19.21
N LYS A 30 4.68 12.25 -18.35
CA LYS A 30 5.55 13.43 -18.53
C LYS A 30 6.64 13.65 -17.46
N LYS A 31 6.57 13.03 -16.27
CA LYS A 31 7.61 13.14 -15.23
C LYS A 31 7.65 11.91 -14.32
N ILE A 32 8.83 11.30 -14.26
CA ILE A 32 9.41 10.52 -13.14
C ILE A 32 8.63 9.23 -12.79
N PHE A 33 9.26 8.07 -12.96
CA PHE A 33 8.74 6.73 -12.60
C PHE A 33 8.24 6.64 -11.14
N ALA A 34 8.65 7.56 -10.26
CA ALA A 34 8.09 7.73 -8.92
C ALA A 34 6.56 7.94 -8.95
N ASN A 35 6.01 8.72 -9.89
CA ASN A 35 4.57 8.96 -9.98
C ASN A 35 3.78 7.67 -10.28
N TYR A 36 4.39 6.70 -10.95
CA TYR A 36 3.79 5.39 -11.17
C TYR A 36 3.71 4.58 -9.88
N TYR A 37 4.78 4.53 -9.09
CA TYR A 37 4.75 3.86 -7.78
C TYR A 37 3.84 4.57 -6.78
N LEU A 38 3.75 5.90 -6.86
CA LEU A 38 2.78 6.68 -6.09
C LEU A 38 1.34 6.29 -6.44
N SER A 39 1.04 6.17 -7.74
CA SER A 39 -0.26 5.69 -8.21
C SER A 39 -0.57 4.30 -7.62
N LEU A 40 0.36 3.35 -7.73
CA LEU A 40 0.18 2.00 -7.18
C LEU A 40 0.02 2.01 -5.65
N LEU A 41 0.78 2.83 -4.95
CA LEU A 41 0.68 2.99 -3.49
C LEU A 41 -0.72 3.52 -3.09
N LEU A 42 -1.20 4.57 -3.78
CA LEU A 42 -2.53 5.14 -3.56
C LEU A 42 -3.63 4.11 -3.84
N LEU A 43 -3.50 3.35 -4.92
CA LEU A 43 -4.44 2.30 -5.28
C LEU A 43 -4.56 1.24 -4.18
N VAL A 44 -3.42 0.71 -3.70
CA VAL A 44 -3.42 -0.32 -2.65
C VAL A 44 -3.93 0.22 -1.31
N LEU A 45 -3.61 1.48 -0.98
CA LEU A 45 -4.16 2.13 0.21
C LEU A 45 -5.69 2.30 0.10
N SER A 46 -6.20 2.72 -1.05
CA SER A 46 -7.64 2.78 -1.31
C SER A 46 -8.31 1.41 -1.15
N ILE A 47 -7.73 0.35 -1.71
CA ILE A 47 -8.23 -1.04 -1.53
C ILE A 47 -8.26 -1.41 -0.05
N ARG A 48 -7.24 -1.07 0.73
CA ARG A 48 -7.20 -1.31 2.19
C ARG A 48 -8.33 -0.57 2.91
N ILE A 49 -8.57 0.69 2.57
CA ILE A 49 -9.63 1.50 3.19
C ILE A 49 -11.00 0.90 2.83
N VAL A 50 -11.26 0.63 1.54
CA VAL A 50 -12.49 -0.03 1.09
C VAL A 50 -12.69 -1.35 1.85
N LYS A 51 -11.66 -2.20 1.95
CA LYS A 51 -11.75 -3.46 2.70
C LYS A 51 -12.18 -3.25 4.14
N SER A 52 -11.58 -2.28 4.85
CA SER A 52 -11.92 -2.01 6.24
C SER A 52 -13.31 -1.42 6.40
N VAL A 53 -13.73 -0.52 5.50
CA VAL A 53 -15.08 0.07 5.50
C VAL A 53 -16.12 -1.03 5.27
N PHE A 54 -15.98 -1.82 4.20
CA PHE A 54 -16.91 -2.91 3.91
C PHE A 54 -16.96 -3.96 5.02
N PHE A 55 -15.80 -4.33 5.59
CA PHE A 55 -15.76 -5.28 6.72
C PHE A 55 -16.47 -4.76 7.97
N TYR A 56 -16.35 -3.46 8.26
CA TYR A 56 -17.00 -2.84 9.43
C TYR A 56 -18.53 -2.78 9.29
N PHE A 57 -19.03 -2.44 8.10
CA PHE A 57 -20.47 -2.26 7.86
C PHE A 57 -21.20 -3.53 7.42
N ASN A 58 -20.48 -4.50 6.85
CA ASN A 58 -21.03 -5.79 6.40
C ASN A 58 -20.17 -6.94 6.94
N PRO A 59 -20.45 -7.44 8.15
CA PRO A 59 -19.71 -8.57 8.73
C PRO A 59 -19.89 -9.88 7.96
N ASN A 60 -20.96 -10.02 7.17
CA ASN A 60 -21.21 -11.15 6.27
C ASN A 60 -20.49 -11.01 4.90
N LEU A 61 -19.45 -10.17 4.82
CA LEU A 61 -18.71 -9.99 3.58
C LEU A 61 -18.10 -11.31 3.10
N SER A 62 -18.03 -11.50 1.79
CA SER A 62 -17.34 -12.65 1.22
C SER A 62 -15.90 -12.72 1.72
N ASN A 63 -15.54 -13.85 2.32
CA ASN A 63 -14.19 -14.11 2.83
C ASN A 63 -13.12 -13.97 1.73
N ILE A 64 -13.49 -14.24 0.47
CA ILE A 64 -12.63 -14.01 -0.70
C ILE A 64 -12.28 -12.53 -0.85
N PHE A 65 -13.22 -11.62 -0.60
CA PHE A 65 -12.95 -10.19 -0.64
C PHE A 65 -11.96 -9.76 0.44
N ILE A 66 -12.07 -10.35 1.64
CA ILE A 66 -11.13 -10.11 2.74
C ILE A 66 -9.72 -10.60 2.36
N GLN A 67 -9.62 -11.80 1.79
CA GLN A 67 -8.36 -12.39 1.35
C GLN A 67 -7.69 -11.55 0.26
N ILE A 68 -8.44 -11.11 -0.76
CA ILE A 68 -7.91 -10.25 -1.84
C ILE A 68 -7.42 -8.92 -1.25
N GLY A 69 -8.21 -8.29 -0.38
CA GLY A 69 -7.82 -7.04 0.26
C GLY A 69 -6.56 -7.17 1.12
N LEU A 70 -6.44 -8.25 1.90
CA LEU A 70 -5.24 -8.55 2.68
C LEU A 70 -4.03 -8.87 1.79
N SER A 71 -4.25 -9.52 0.64
CA SER A 71 -3.18 -9.84 -0.28
C SER A 71 -2.63 -8.59 -0.97
N ALA A 72 -3.50 -7.67 -1.37
CA ALA A 72 -3.10 -6.37 -1.89
C ALA A 72 -2.27 -5.58 -0.87
N CYS A 73 -2.64 -5.63 0.42
CA CYS A 73 -1.95 -4.93 1.51
C CYS A 73 -0.45 -5.27 1.62
N VAL A 74 -0.03 -6.46 1.20
CA VAL A 74 1.39 -6.87 1.15
C VAL A 74 2.24 -5.88 0.32
N LEU A 75 1.65 -5.27 -0.70
CA LEU A 75 2.37 -4.40 -1.64
C LEU A 75 2.59 -2.97 -1.14
N ILE A 76 1.97 -2.55 -0.02
CA ILE A 76 2.10 -1.20 0.54
C ILE A 76 3.57 -0.86 0.83
N GLY A 77 4.29 -1.74 1.54
CA GLY A 77 5.69 -1.54 1.90
C GLY A 77 6.61 -1.40 0.67
N PRO A 78 6.61 -2.38 -0.26
CA PRO A 78 7.39 -2.31 -1.48
C PRO A 78 7.10 -1.07 -2.32
N PHE A 79 5.83 -0.70 -2.51
CA PHE A 79 5.47 0.50 -3.28
C PHE A 79 5.88 1.79 -2.60
N LEU A 80 5.84 1.87 -1.26
CA LEU A 80 6.36 3.03 -0.52
C LEU A 80 7.87 3.21 -0.76
N TYR A 81 8.64 2.14 -0.62
CA TYR A 81 10.09 2.18 -0.86
C TYR A 81 10.43 2.47 -2.32
N LEU A 82 9.73 1.82 -3.24
CA LEU A 82 9.87 2.08 -4.68
C LEU A 82 9.30 3.43 -5.09
N TYR A 83 8.52 4.14 -4.28
CA TYR A 83 8.17 5.52 -4.55
C TYR A 83 9.32 6.45 -4.13
N LEU A 84 9.88 6.25 -2.94
CA LEU A 84 10.88 7.14 -2.34
C LEU A 84 12.30 6.95 -2.86
N LYS A 85 12.61 5.80 -3.44
CA LYS A 85 13.94 5.52 -3.98
C LYS A 85 14.30 6.49 -5.13
N PRO A 86 15.46 7.17 -5.11
CA PRO A 86 15.87 8.06 -6.20
C PRO A 86 16.08 7.31 -7.53
N GLU A 87 15.77 7.96 -8.66
CA GLU A 87 16.06 7.41 -10.00
C GLU A 87 17.56 7.32 -10.32
N THR A 88 18.37 8.17 -9.68
CA THR A 88 19.82 8.27 -9.91
C THR A 88 20.63 7.08 -9.37
N GLU A 89 20.08 6.30 -8.44
CA GLU A 89 20.79 5.19 -7.79
C GLU A 89 20.74 3.86 -8.58
N ASN A 90 19.92 3.71 -9.62
CA ASN A 90 19.85 2.44 -10.37
C ASN A 90 19.18 2.59 -11.74
N LYS A 91 19.96 2.43 -12.80
CA LYS A 91 19.48 2.28 -14.19
C LYS A 91 18.60 1.04 -14.38
N ASN A 92 18.78 0.02 -13.51
CA ASN A 92 17.91 -1.15 -13.39
C ASN A 92 17.23 -1.16 -12.01
N ARG A 93 16.11 -0.45 -11.90
CA ARG A 93 15.28 -0.46 -10.70
C ARG A 93 14.67 -1.84 -10.56
N ASN A 94 15.27 -2.70 -9.72
CA ASN A 94 14.85 -4.08 -9.45
C ASN A 94 13.51 -4.14 -8.68
N TRP A 95 12.47 -3.47 -9.16
CA TRP A 95 11.11 -3.51 -8.60
C TRP A 95 10.60 -4.95 -8.51
N VAL A 96 10.96 -5.77 -9.50
CA VAL A 96 10.68 -7.21 -9.56
C VAL A 96 11.11 -7.89 -8.26
N LYS A 97 12.31 -7.58 -7.72
CA LYS A 97 12.82 -8.20 -6.49
C LYS A 97 12.04 -7.80 -5.23
N HIS A 98 11.38 -6.64 -5.24
CA HIS A 98 10.61 -6.16 -4.10
C HIS A 98 9.10 -6.42 -4.23
N VAL A 99 8.61 -6.78 -5.42
CA VAL A 99 7.18 -6.98 -5.68
C VAL A 99 6.86 -8.46 -5.92
N ILE A 100 7.60 -9.12 -6.81
CA ILE A 100 7.28 -10.49 -7.24
C ILE A 100 7.40 -11.50 -6.10
N PRO A 101 8.46 -11.54 -5.27
CA PRO A 101 8.55 -12.52 -4.20
C PRO A 101 7.37 -12.43 -3.23
N TYR A 102 6.97 -11.22 -2.86
CA TYR A 102 5.86 -11.02 -1.95
C TYR A 102 4.51 -11.38 -2.59
N LEU A 103 4.32 -11.07 -3.87
CA LEU A 103 3.13 -11.45 -4.63
C LEU A 103 3.02 -12.98 -4.73
N VAL A 104 4.12 -13.65 -5.10
CA VAL A 104 4.17 -15.12 -5.18
C VAL A 104 3.88 -15.75 -3.83
N ILE A 105 4.56 -15.30 -2.76
CA ILE A 105 4.37 -15.83 -1.41
C ILE A 105 2.91 -15.68 -0.97
N ILE A 106 2.30 -14.51 -1.14
CA ILE A 106 0.92 -14.31 -0.68
C ILE A 106 -0.10 -15.06 -1.53
N THR A 107 0.14 -15.22 -2.83
CA THR A 107 -0.71 -16.04 -3.70
C THR A 107 -0.62 -17.51 -3.33
N VAL A 108 0.59 -18.03 -3.10
CA VAL A 108 0.79 -19.42 -2.64
C VAL A 108 0.11 -19.63 -1.29
N LEU A 109 0.33 -18.74 -0.31
CA LEU A 109 -0.35 -18.81 0.98
C LEU A 109 -1.88 -18.73 0.84
N GLY A 110 -2.39 -17.90 -0.08
CA GLY A 110 -3.82 -17.76 -0.31
C GLY A 110 -4.49 -18.96 -0.99
N VAL A 111 -3.74 -19.75 -1.77
CA VAL A 111 -4.24 -20.97 -2.42
C VAL A 111 -4.16 -22.17 -1.47
N PHE A 112 -3.05 -22.35 -0.76
CA PHE A 112 -2.85 -23.50 0.14
C PHE A 112 -3.49 -23.31 1.53
N TYR A 113 -3.55 -22.08 2.02
CA TYR A 113 -4.14 -21.73 3.30
C TYR A 113 -5.21 -20.65 3.10
N PRO A 114 -6.37 -20.99 2.50
CA PRO A 114 -7.42 -20.01 2.24
C PRO A 114 -7.90 -19.37 3.54
N TYR A 115 -8.23 -18.08 3.47
CA TYR A 115 -8.62 -17.27 4.63
C TYR A 115 -9.82 -17.87 5.38
N VAL A 116 -10.77 -18.47 4.65
CA VAL A 116 -12.01 -19.06 5.18
C VAL A 116 -11.72 -20.11 6.25
N GLU A 117 -10.82 -21.04 5.93
CA GLU A 117 -10.53 -22.22 6.74
C GLU A 117 -9.48 -21.92 7.82
N HIS A 118 -8.60 -20.93 7.57
CA HIS A 118 -7.42 -20.68 8.38
C HIS A 118 -7.35 -19.26 8.97
N GLN A 119 -8.49 -18.70 9.39
CA GLN A 119 -8.59 -17.31 9.91
C GLN A 119 -7.59 -17.01 11.04
N ILE A 120 -7.33 -17.98 11.92
CA ILE A 120 -6.38 -17.85 13.03
C ILE A 120 -4.95 -17.67 12.51
N ILE A 121 -4.55 -18.45 11.51
CA ILE A 121 -3.21 -18.35 10.89
C ILE A 121 -3.05 -16.99 10.21
N TRP A 122 -4.08 -16.57 9.47
CA TRP A 122 -4.07 -15.27 8.82
C TRP A 122 -3.92 -14.11 9.81
N ARG A 123 -4.70 -14.11 10.89
CA ARG A 123 -4.69 -13.02 11.87
C ARG A 123 -3.43 -13.00 12.73
N CYS A 124 -2.96 -14.16 13.18
CA CYS A 124 -1.83 -14.26 14.10
C CYS A 124 -0.46 -14.22 13.41
N TRP A 125 -0.35 -14.76 12.20
CA TRP A 125 0.95 -14.91 11.52
C TRP A 125 1.05 -14.04 10.27
N ILE A 126 0.14 -14.21 9.31
CA ILE A 126 0.25 -13.55 8.00
C ILE A 126 0.12 -12.04 8.15
N VAL A 127 -0.92 -11.56 8.83
CA VAL A 127 -1.14 -10.11 9.05
C VAL A 127 0.00 -9.49 9.86
N ARG A 128 0.51 -10.18 10.89
CA ARG A 128 1.68 -9.70 11.65
C ARG A 128 2.93 -9.63 10.77
N GLY A 129 3.14 -10.62 9.90
CA GLY A 129 4.22 -10.62 8.91
C GLY A 129 4.13 -9.45 7.94
N ILE A 130 2.92 -9.12 7.46
CA ILE A 130 2.68 -7.93 6.62
C ILE A 130 3.05 -6.65 7.36
N TYR A 131 2.68 -6.52 8.63
CA TYR A 131 3.03 -5.33 9.43
C TYR A 131 4.53 -5.22 9.69
N LEU A 132 5.21 -6.35 9.96
CA LEU A 132 6.65 -6.37 10.10
C LEU A 132 7.35 -5.98 8.79
N GLN A 133 6.87 -6.50 7.66
CA GLN A 133 7.35 -6.11 6.33
C GLN A 133 7.19 -4.61 6.10
N TRP A 134 6.03 -4.03 6.42
CA TRP A 134 5.83 -2.58 6.31
C TRP A 134 6.80 -1.80 7.17
N PHE A 135 7.01 -2.23 8.41
CA PHE A 135 7.96 -1.60 9.32
C PHE A 135 9.38 -1.58 8.72
N ILE A 136 9.85 -2.72 8.20
CA ILE A 136 11.17 -2.81 7.54
C ILE A 136 11.25 -1.84 6.36
N TYR A 137 10.23 -1.80 5.49
CA TYR A 137 10.22 -0.90 4.34
C TYR A 137 10.13 0.58 4.71
N ILE A 138 9.45 0.92 5.81
CA ILE A 138 9.44 2.28 6.37
C ILE A 138 10.87 2.64 6.81
N LEU A 139 11.55 1.78 7.57
CA LEU A 139 12.94 2.02 8.00
C LEU A 139 13.88 2.22 6.81
N LEU A 140 13.78 1.37 5.77
CA LEU A 140 14.55 1.53 4.54
C LEU A 140 14.24 2.85 3.82
N SER A 141 12.98 3.27 3.86
CA SER A 141 12.52 4.51 3.24
C SER A 141 12.99 5.76 3.98
N LEU A 142 13.17 5.69 5.30
CA LEU A 142 13.67 6.81 6.12
C LEU A 142 15.06 7.28 5.65
N ARG A 143 15.91 6.37 5.18
CA ARG A 143 17.23 6.71 4.60
C ARG A 143 17.12 7.70 3.44
N TYR A 144 16.06 7.61 2.64
CA TYR A 144 15.84 8.51 1.50
C TYR A 144 15.13 9.81 1.88
N ILE A 145 14.27 9.76 2.90
CA ILE A 145 13.54 10.92 3.41
C ILE A 145 14.46 11.85 4.21
N TYR A 146 15.33 11.30 5.05
CA TYR A 146 16.21 12.05 5.95
C TYR A 146 16.99 13.21 5.27
N PRO A 147 17.71 13.00 4.16
CA PRO A 147 18.44 14.09 3.49
C PRO A 147 17.50 15.13 2.85
N ILE A 148 16.26 14.76 2.50
CA ILE A 148 15.27 15.69 1.95
C ILE A 148 14.77 16.62 3.07
N ILE A 149 14.47 16.06 4.25
CA ILE A 149 14.06 16.85 5.42
C ILE A 149 15.16 17.85 5.81
N GLN A 150 16.41 17.41 5.89
CA GLN A 150 17.54 18.31 6.19
C GLN A 150 17.64 19.47 5.20
N LYS A 151 17.44 19.21 3.89
CA LYS A 151 17.46 20.26 2.86
C LYS A 151 16.30 21.25 3.00
N ILE A 152 15.11 20.78 3.39
CA ILE A 152 13.94 21.64 3.60
C ILE A 152 14.19 22.55 4.81
N GLN A 153 14.63 21.99 5.93
CA GLN A 153 14.96 22.75 7.14
C GLN A 153 16.07 23.77 6.89
N ALA A 154 17.13 23.39 6.19
CA ALA A 154 18.21 24.31 5.83
C ALA A 154 17.76 25.46 4.91
N LYS A 155 16.75 25.24 4.05
CA LYS A 155 16.15 26.30 3.23
C LYS A 155 15.21 27.21 4.01
N GLU A 156 14.54 26.71 5.04
CA GLU A 156 13.72 27.53 5.94
C GLU A 156 14.56 28.47 6.80
N HIS A 157 15.78 28.06 7.19
CA HIS A 157 16.72 28.92 7.93
C HIS A 157 17.38 30.02 7.08
N LEU A 158 17.21 30.02 5.75
CA LEU A 158 17.79 31.00 4.82
C LEU A 158 16.76 32.03 4.30
N LYS A 159 15.58 32.11 4.92
CA LYS A 159 14.56 33.15 4.68
C LYS A 159 14.34 33.96 5.93
#